data_AF-A0A9Q1RAK8-F1
#
_entry.id   AF-A0A9Q1RAK8-F1
#
_cell.length_a   1.000
_cell.length_b   1.000
_cell.length_c   1.000
_cell.angle_alpha   90.00
_cell.angle_beta   90.00
_cell.angle_gamma   90.00
#
_symmetry.space_group_name_H-M   'P 1'
#
loop_
_entity.id
_entity.type
_entity.pdbx_description
1 polymer ?
#
loop_
_entity_poly.entity_id
_entity_poly.type
_entity_poly.pdbx_seq_one_letter_code
_entity_poly.pdbx_strand_id
1 'polypeptide(L)'
;MYSDTHDVLKELVTLTNASDVLDVLWSTRNACHPGYGVFDALFSVLIELGLLKEASECFLRMRSFRVLPKARSCNYLLHKLSKLGDKNSSMKFFDDMIKSGIVPTVYTYNIMIGYLCKDGDLNAAKRLFAQMKDIGIDPDIVTYNSLIDGIGKYGELEDMVSLYKEMKCLPDVVTYNTLINCLCRSGRMVVAFEYLHEMKKSDLKPNVVTYSIFIDVFAKEGMLQGAIKFFVDMRRVGLDPNEFTYTSLIDAHFKAGKVDEALKLVKEMLEVGVKFNVMTYATLIDGLCNEGNIKEAEEVFRVMSKDGIVPNLEVYTALIHGYIKSKKLEDAFNILEQMKENNIRPDTLLYGIVLWRFCSDEKFEEAKVLFDKMKGLGIEGNYVTYTILADAYFKAGKSIEAQNLLNEMQERGAAEKIFDEMLGKGILPDKIVYTSLIYGNLKQGNIQVALDLRRRMTENGLELDLHAYTALICGLSKNGQMPQARMFFDEMIEKGVKPDEVVFSCLIRKYQEIEEVANIHNVLSHIRFNSISVLRISLLLHSGELEEYQVSPKMVDLCFYNIVTINIYHHETAEPRSFTVSWTKHEVV
;
A
#
# COMPACT_ATOMS: atom_id res chain seq x y z
N MET A 1 -1.88 -29.87 -45.95
CA MET A 1 -0.65 -29.18 -46.41
C MET A 1 -0.16 -28.13 -45.42
N TYR A 2 -0.92 -27.07 -45.08
CA TYR A 2 -0.48 -26.08 -44.07
C TYR A 2 -0.37 -26.65 -42.64
N SER A 3 -1.27 -27.55 -42.23
CA SER A 3 -1.16 -28.29 -40.95
C SER A 3 0.09 -29.18 -40.92
N ASP A 4 0.31 -29.92 -42.00
CA ASP A 4 1.40 -30.90 -42.09
C ASP A 4 2.76 -30.18 -42.07
N THR A 5 2.87 -29.00 -42.69
CA THR A 5 4.08 -28.16 -42.59
C THR A 5 4.28 -27.60 -41.17
N HIS A 6 3.21 -27.22 -40.49
CA HIS A 6 3.29 -26.67 -39.13
C HIS A 6 3.78 -27.73 -38.13
N ASP A 7 3.24 -28.95 -38.21
CA ASP A 7 3.64 -30.07 -37.33
C ASP A 7 5.07 -30.53 -37.61
N VAL A 8 5.47 -30.59 -38.89
CA VAL A 8 6.86 -30.92 -39.27
C VAL A 8 7.84 -29.85 -38.78
N LEU A 9 7.52 -28.57 -38.91
CA LEU A 9 8.36 -27.49 -38.39
C LEU A 9 8.47 -27.52 -36.86
N LYS A 10 7.37 -27.87 -36.18
CA LYS A 10 7.37 -28.04 -34.73
C LYS A 10 8.29 -29.17 -34.30
N GLU A 11 8.22 -30.32 -34.96
CA GLU A 11 9.12 -31.44 -34.71
C GLU A 11 10.58 -31.08 -34.98
N LEU A 12 10.88 -30.42 -36.11
CA LEU A 12 12.23 -29.99 -36.46
C LEU A 12 12.83 -29.01 -35.43
N VAL A 13 12.06 -28.02 -34.97
CA VAL A 13 12.49 -27.05 -33.94
C VAL A 13 12.67 -27.72 -32.57
N THR A 14 11.94 -28.80 -32.28
CA THR A 14 12.18 -29.57 -31.04
C THR A 14 13.41 -30.47 -31.11
N LEU A 15 13.80 -30.91 -32.32
CA LEU A 15 14.95 -31.80 -32.54
C LEU A 15 16.27 -31.06 -32.80
N THR A 16 16.20 -29.80 -33.24
CA THR A 16 17.36 -28.99 -33.65
C THR A 16 17.20 -27.53 -33.20
N ASN A 17 18.25 -26.71 -33.26
CA ASN A 17 18.16 -25.30 -32.88
C ASN A 17 17.26 -24.51 -33.87
N ALA A 18 16.41 -23.64 -33.34
CA ALA A 18 15.54 -22.76 -34.13
C ALA A 18 16.30 -21.92 -35.18
N SER A 19 17.52 -21.47 -34.86
CA SER A 19 18.37 -20.74 -35.81
C SER A 19 18.78 -21.62 -37.00
N ASP A 20 19.13 -22.88 -36.75
CA ASP A 20 19.59 -23.80 -37.80
C ASP A 20 18.43 -24.13 -38.77
N VAL A 21 17.22 -24.34 -38.24
CA VAL A 21 16.00 -24.56 -39.04
C VAL A 21 15.72 -23.34 -39.91
N LEU A 22 15.84 -22.13 -39.35
CA LEU A 22 15.65 -20.89 -40.10
C LEU A 22 16.70 -20.73 -41.22
N ASP A 23 17.97 -21.02 -40.93
CA ASP A 23 19.07 -20.90 -41.89
C ASP A 23 18.96 -21.92 -43.04
N VAL A 24 18.53 -23.15 -42.74
CA VAL A 24 18.25 -24.18 -43.75
C VAL A 24 17.07 -23.79 -44.64
N LEU A 25 15.95 -23.36 -44.05
CA LEU A 25 14.79 -22.87 -44.81
C LEU A 25 15.15 -21.65 -45.66
N TRP A 26 16.05 -20.81 -45.16
CA TRP A 26 16.53 -19.66 -45.88
C TRP A 26 17.42 -20.02 -47.07
N SER A 27 18.35 -20.96 -46.89
CA SER A 27 19.27 -21.41 -47.95
C SER A 27 18.53 -22.08 -49.12
N THR A 28 17.39 -22.72 -48.85
CA THR A 28 16.57 -23.42 -49.84
C THR A 28 15.53 -22.53 -50.53
N ARG A 29 15.41 -21.25 -50.14
CA ARG A 29 14.38 -20.30 -50.63
C ARG A 29 14.34 -20.15 -52.15
N ASN A 30 15.51 -20.20 -52.82
CA ASN A 30 15.63 -20.02 -54.27
C ASN A 30 15.30 -21.31 -55.04
N ALA A 31 15.42 -22.47 -54.40
CA ALA A 31 15.28 -23.78 -55.03
C ALA A 31 13.81 -24.25 -55.07
N CYS A 32 13.00 -23.87 -54.09
CA CYS A 32 11.70 -24.51 -53.87
C CYS A 32 10.48 -23.77 -54.45
N HIS A 33 10.64 -22.56 -55.04
CA HIS A 33 9.54 -21.63 -55.36
C HIS A 33 8.41 -21.58 -54.29
N PRO A 34 8.66 -21.71 -52.97
CA PRO A 34 7.57 -21.74 -52.02
C PRO A 34 7.17 -20.29 -51.71
N GLY A 35 5.86 -20.02 -51.65
CA GLY A 35 5.40 -18.75 -51.11
C GLY A 35 6.00 -18.49 -49.73
N TYR A 36 6.25 -17.22 -49.40
CA TYR A 36 6.85 -16.79 -48.13
C TYR A 36 6.11 -17.21 -46.84
N GLY A 37 5.02 -17.98 -46.96
CA GLY A 37 4.22 -18.51 -45.85
C GLY A 37 4.93 -19.54 -44.98
N VAL A 38 6.00 -20.21 -45.46
CA VAL A 38 6.78 -21.14 -44.62
C VAL A 38 7.51 -20.41 -43.49
N PHE A 39 7.96 -19.18 -43.72
CA PHE A 39 8.60 -18.34 -42.70
C PHE A 39 7.59 -17.82 -41.67
N ASP A 40 6.38 -17.47 -42.11
CA ASP A 40 5.26 -17.10 -41.22
C ASP A 40 4.79 -18.29 -40.37
N ALA A 41 4.84 -19.51 -40.92
CA ALA A 41 4.56 -20.75 -40.19
C ALA A 41 5.64 -21.05 -39.14
N LEU A 42 6.93 -20.97 -39.50
CA LEU A 42 8.03 -21.11 -38.54
C LEU A 42 7.92 -20.06 -37.43
N PHE A 43 7.68 -18.79 -37.79
CA PHE A 43 7.49 -17.71 -36.82
C PHE A 43 6.34 -18.01 -35.85
N SER A 44 5.22 -18.56 -36.34
CA SER A 44 4.10 -18.97 -35.49
C SER A 44 4.46 -20.14 -34.55
N VAL A 45 5.16 -21.16 -35.06
CA VAL A 45 5.65 -22.31 -34.27
C VAL A 45 6.57 -21.87 -33.13
N LEU A 46 7.50 -20.94 -33.38
CA LEU A 46 8.40 -20.42 -32.34
C LEU A 46 7.61 -19.75 -31.19
N ILE A 47 6.56 -19.00 -31.52
CA ILE A 47 5.69 -18.36 -30.53
C ILE A 47 4.90 -19.41 -29.73
N GLU A 48 4.41 -20.46 -30.38
CA GLU A 48 3.70 -21.57 -29.70
C GLU A 48 4.59 -22.32 -28.71
N LEU A 49 5.84 -22.55 -29.06
CA LEU A 49 6.83 -23.21 -28.20
C LEU A 49 7.34 -22.30 -27.07
N GLY A 50 6.95 -21.03 -27.04
CA GLY A 50 7.39 -20.06 -26.03
C GLY A 50 8.80 -19.52 -26.24
N LEU A 51 9.41 -19.80 -27.39
CA LEU A 51 10.74 -19.32 -27.80
C LEU A 51 10.65 -17.88 -28.34
N LEU A 52 10.30 -16.94 -27.46
CA LEU A 52 9.94 -15.56 -27.87
C LEU A 52 11.15 -14.73 -28.33
N LYS A 53 12.35 -15.02 -27.83
CA LYS A 53 13.58 -14.34 -28.26
C LYS A 53 13.94 -14.76 -29.69
N GLU A 54 13.88 -16.06 -29.94
CA GLU A 54 14.09 -16.69 -31.24
C GLU A 54 13.03 -16.25 -32.24
N ALA A 55 11.76 -16.14 -31.81
CA ALA A 55 10.69 -15.56 -32.64
C ALA A 55 10.99 -14.11 -33.01
N SER A 56 11.45 -13.29 -32.04
CA SER A 56 11.83 -11.89 -32.30
C SER A 56 13.02 -11.78 -33.26
N GLU A 57 14.01 -12.68 -33.14
CA GLU A 57 15.12 -12.76 -34.08
C GLU A 57 14.66 -13.21 -35.48
N CYS A 58 13.77 -14.21 -35.55
CA CYS A 58 13.15 -14.67 -36.80
C CYS A 58 12.44 -13.51 -37.50
N PHE A 59 11.68 -12.67 -36.77
CA PHE A 59 11.06 -11.47 -37.32
C PHE A 59 12.09 -10.50 -37.92
N LEU A 60 13.18 -10.20 -37.21
CA LEU A 60 14.23 -9.29 -37.67
C LEU A 60 14.96 -9.83 -38.91
N ARG A 61 15.21 -11.15 -38.96
CA ARG A 61 15.79 -11.82 -40.13
C ARG A 61 14.82 -11.79 -41.31
N MET A 62 13.54 -12.12 -41.11
CA MET A 62 12.53 -11.99 -42.18
C MET A 62 12.50 -10.57 -42.77
N ARG A 63 12.62 -9.55 -41.92
CA ARG A 63 12.72 -8.14 -42.32
C ARG A 63 13.98 -7.85 -43.15
N SER A 64 15.17 -8.30 -42.73
CA SER A 64 16.42 -8.05 -43.48
C SER A 64 16.34 -8.60 -44.91
N PHE A 65 15.53 -9.63 -45.10
CA PHE A 65 15.26 -10.25 -46.37
C PHE A 65 14.02 -9.75 -47.12
N ARG A 66 13.38 -8.68 -46.64
CA ARG A 66 12.17 -8.09 -47.23
C ARG A 66 10.95 -9.02 -47.27
N VAL A 67 10.89 -9.98 -46.36
CA VAL A 67 9.73 -10.85 -46.14
C VAL A 67 8.94 -10.31 -44.96
N LEU A 68 7.69 -9.93 -45.18
CA LEU A 68 6.83 -9.42 -44.12
C LEU A 68 6.00 -10.57 -43.53
N PRO A 69 6.12 -10.86 -42.21
CA PRO A 69 5.20 -11.76 -41.54
C PRO A 69 3.77 -11.20 -41.56
N LYS A 70 2.77 -12.07 -41.43
CA LYS A 70 1.38 -11.61 -41.38
C LYS A 70 1.11 -10.87 -40.08
N ALA A 71 0.28 -9.83 -40.15
CA ALA A 71 -0.16 -9.07 -38.97
C ALA A 71 -0.73 -9.95 -37.85
N ARG A 72 -1.42 -11.05 -38.20
CA ARG A 72 -1.92 -12.04 -37.24
C ARG A 72 -0.81 -12.70 -36.42
N SER A 73 0.27 -13.12 -37.07
CA SER A 73 1.42 -13.77 -36.43
C SER A 73 2.17 -12.76 -35.54
N CYS A 74 2.31 -11.51 -36.01
CA CYS A 74 2.89 -10.43 -35.20
C CYS A 74 2.03 -10.12 -33.97
N ASN A 75 0.71 -10.03 -34.12
CA ASN A 75 -0.22 -9.84 -33.01
C ASN A 75 -0.13 -11.00 -32.00
N TYR A 76 0.16 -12.22 -32.45
CA TYR A 76 0.33 -13.37 -31.57
C TYR A 76 1.60 -13.25 -30.72
N LEU A 77 2.74 -12.88 -31.31
CA LEU A 77 3.97 -12.61 -30.57
C LEU A 77 3.78 -11.44 -29.60
N LEU A 78 3.17 -10.35 -30.07
CA LEU A 78 2.92 -9.16 -29.26
C LEU A 78 2.07 -9.49 -28.03
N HIS A 79 0.97 -10.23 -28.21
CA HIS A 79 0.12 -10.68 -27.10
C HIS A 79 0.88 -11.57 -26.10
N LYS A 80 1.77 -12.46 -26.57
CA LYS A 80 2.60 -13.31 -25.69
C LYS A 80 3.62 -12.49 -24.91
N LEU A 81 4.31 -11.54 -25.55
CA LEU A 81 5.24 -10.62 -24.89
C LEU A 81 4.54 -9.77 -23.83
N SER A 82 3.38 -9.20 -24.17
CA SER A 82 2.56 -8.43 -23.23
C SER A 82 2.09 -9.26 -22.04
N LYS A 83 1.74 -10.54 -22.26
CA LYS A 83 1.32 -11.44 -21.16
C LYS A 83 2.45 -11.77 -20.18
N LEU A 84 3.70 -11.76 -20.62
CA LEU A 84 4.86 -11.98 -19.75
C LEU A 84 5.24 -10.75 -18.93
N GLY A 85 4.62 -9.59 -19.16
CA GLY A 85 4.90 -8.37 -18.42
C GLY A 85 6.19 -7.65 -18.84
N ASP A 86 6.85 -8.07 -19.91
CA ASP A 86 8.03 -7.36 -20.42
C ASP A 86 7.62 -6.18 -21.31
N LYS A 87 7.53 -5.01 -20.67
CA LYS A 87 7.11 -3.76 -21.30
C LYS A 87 8.06 -3.32 -22.41
N ASN A 88 9.35 -3.40 -22.14
CA ASN A 88 10.39 -2.91 -23.06
C ASN A 88 10.40 -3.75 -24.33
N SER A 89 10.34 -5.07 -24.21
CA SER A 89 10.27 -5.96 -25.36
C SER A 89 8.96 -5.79 -26.14
N SER A 90 7.82 -5.65 -25.45
CA SER A 90 6.51 -5.46 -26.09
C SER A 90 6.44 -4.15 -26.89
N MET A 91 6.85 -3.03 -26.30
CA MET A 91 6.86 -1.72 -26.95
C MET A 91 7.87 -1.68 -28.11
N LYS A 92 9.08 -2.24 -27.92
CA LYS A 92 10.08 -2.33 -28.97
C LYS A 92 9.56 -3.15 -30.16
N PHE A 93 8.92 -4.29 -29.91
CA PHE A 93 8.38 -5.13 -30.97
C PHE A 93 7.24 -4.43 -31.72
N PHE A 94 6.37 -3.70 -31.03
CA PHE A 94 5.33 -2.88 -31.65
C PHE A 94 5.92 -1.81 -32.58
N ASP A 95 6.96 -1.10 -32.15
CA ASP A 95 7.67 -0.12 -32.98
C ASP A 95 8.37 -0.77 -34.18
N ASP A 96 9.00 -1.94 -33.98
CA ASP A 96 9.64 -2.70 -35.05
C ASP A 96 8.62 -3.18 -36.08
N MET A 97 7.42 -3.56 -35.66
CA MET A 97 6.31 -3.93 -36.55
C MET A 97 5.89 -2.74 -37.43
N ILE A 98 5.69 -1.55 -36.84
CA ILE A 98 5.32 -0.33 -37.57
C ILE A 98 6.43 0.11 -38.54
N LYS A 99 7.69 0.16 -38.07
CA LYS A 99 8.85 0.53 -38.91
C LYS A 99 9.08 -0.42 -40.08
N SER A 100 8.61 -1.66 -39.96
CA SER A 100 8.69 -2.66 -41.03
C SER A 100 7.57 -2.51 -42.07
N GLY A 101 6.68 -1.52 -41.92
CA GLY A 101 5.57 -1.29 -42.85
C GLY A 101 4.37 -2.23 -42.65
N ILE A 102 4.33 -2.96 -41.53
CA ILE A 102 3.16 -3.77 -41.16
C ILE A 102 2.13 -2.82 -40.55
N VAL A 103 1.00 -2.66 -41.24
CA VAL A 103 -0.08 -1.77 -40.80
C VAL A 103 -0.74 -2.35 -39.54
N PRO A 104 -0.71 -1.65 -38.39
CA PRO A 104 -1.42 -2.08 -37.20
C PRO A 104 -2.92 -2.20 -37.45
N THR A 105 -3.56 -3.14 -36.77
CA THR A 105 -5.02 -3.31 -36.79
C THR A 105 -5.62 -2.82 -35.48
N VAL A 106 -6.95 -2.68 -35.43
CA VAL A 106 -7.69 -2.46 -34.16
C VAL A 106 -7.25 -3.46 -33.09
N TYR A 107 -7.12 -4.74 -33.46
CA TYR A 107 -6.67 -5.79 -32.56
C TYR A 107 -5.24 -5.58 -32.03
N THR A 108 -4.33 -5.07 -32.87
CA THR A 108 -2.96 -4.72 -32.47
C THR A 108 -2.95 -3.64 -31.39
N TYR A 109 -3.72 -2.57 -31.60
CA TYR A 109 -3.86 -1.49 -30.62
C TYR A 109 -4.53 -1.98 -29.33
N ASN A 110 -5.57 -2.81 -29.43
CA ASN A 110 -6.24 -3.38 -28.26
C ASN A 110 -5.30 -4.22 -27.38
N ILE A 111 -4.38 -5.00 -27.97
CA ILE A 111 -3.35 -5.73 -27.22
C ILE A 111 -2.48 -4.74 -26.42
N MET A 112 -1.95 -3.72 -27.09
CA MET A 112 -1.00 -2.79 -26.47
C MET A 112 -1.64 -1.87 -25.44
N ILE A 113 -2.79 -1.30 -25.77
CA ILE A 113 -3.56 -0.43 -24.87
C ILE A 113 -3.98 -1.23 -23.64
N GLY A 114 -4.57 -2.42 -23.83
CA GLY A 114 -4.96 -3.29 -22.73
C GLY A 114 -3.79 -3.74 -21.86
N TYR A 115 -2.62 -3.97 -22.46
CA TYR A 115 -1.39 -4.26 -21.73
C TYR A 115 -0.91 -3.08 -20.90
N LEU A 116 -0.78 -1.90 -21.50
CA LEU A 116 -0.31 -0.68 -20.82
C LEU A 116 -1.26 -0.24 -19.70
N CYS A 117 -2.57 -0.40 -19.89
CA CYS A 117 -3.57 -0.19 -18.85
C CYS A 117 -3.41 -1.15 -17.66
N LYS A 118 -2.95 -2.40 -17.89
CA LYS A 118 -2.67 -3.36 -16.81
C LYS A 118 -1.31 -3.11 -16.13
N ASP A 119 -0.33 -2.62 -16.89
CA ASP A 119 0.99 -2.20 -16.39
C ASP A 119 0.92 -0.91 -15.55
N GLY A 120 -0.08 -0.06 -15.82
CA GLY A 120 -0.30 1.22 -15.15
C GLY A 120 0.29 2.43 -15.83
N ASP A 121 0.87 2.25 -17.03
CA ASP A 121 1.31 3.36 -17.87
C ASP A 121 0.16 3.91 -18.70
N LEU A 122 -0.77 4.57 -18.01
CA LEU A 122 -1.94 5.20 -18.64
C LEU A 122 -1.53 6.29 -19.65
N ASN A 123 -0.41 6.97 -19.41
CA ASN A 123 0.10 7.99 -20.33
C ASN A 123 0.48 7.38 -21.69
N ALA A 124 1.20 6.25 -21.68
CA ALA A 124 1.49 5.53 -22.92
C ALA A 124 0.22 4.98 -23.59
N ALA A 125 -0.73 4.46 -22.81
CA ALA A 125 -2.00 3.96 -23.34
C ALA A 125 -2.81 5.07 -24.04
N LYS A 126 -2.95 6.26 -23.41
CA LYS A 126 -3.61 7.43 -23.98
C LYS A 126 -2.91 7.93 -25.26
N ARG A 127 -1.57 7.90 -25.31
CA ARG A 127 -0.80 8.23 -26.52
C ARG A 127 -1.07 7.26 -27.68
N LEU A 128 -1.09 5.95 -27.42
CA LEU A 128 -1.42 4.96 -28.45
C LEU A 128 -2.86 5.10 -28.93
N PHE A 129 -3.79 5.44 -28.04
CA PHE A 129 -5.18 5.71 -28.40
C PHE A 129 -5.34 6.95 -29.30
N ALA A 130 -4.62 8.04 -29.00
CA ALA A 130 -4.58 9.22 -29.86
C ALA A 130 -3.96 8.88 -31.23
N GLN A 131 -2.82 8.18 -31.23
CA GLN A 131 -2.16 7.72 -32.45
C GLN A 131 -3.09 6.89 -33.33
N MET A 132 -3.86 5.96 -32.73
CA MET A 132 -4.84 5.11 -33.43
C MET A 132 -5.89 5.95 -34.18
N LYS A 133 -6.39 7.03 -33.56
CA LYS A 133 -7.33 7.97 -34.19
C LYS A 133 -6.68 8.79 -35.29
N ASP A 134 -5.45 9.28 -35.07
CA ASP A 134 -4.73 10.14 -36.01
C ASP A 134 -4.39 9.42 -37.33
N ILE A 135 -4.13 8.11 -37.26
CA ILE A 135 -3.90 7.27 -38.46
C ILE A 135 -5.20 6.79 -39.12
N GLY A 136 -6.37 7.19 -38.59
CA GLY A 136 -7.67 6.85 -39.14
C GLY A 136 -8.17 5.44 -38.82
N ILE A 137 -7.67 4.80 -37.76
CA ILE A 137 -8.23 3.54 -37.25
C ILE A 137 -9.25 3.88 -36.17
N ASP A 138 -10.52 3.59 -36.42
CA ASP A 138 -11.58 3.86 -35.45
C ASP A 138 -11.49 2.90 -34.24
N PRO A 139 -11.44 3.44 -33.01
CA PRO A 139 -11.47 2.61 -31.80
C PRO A 139 -12.79 1.84 -31.65
N ASP A 140 -12.69 0.58 -31.25
CA ASP A 140 -13.86 -0.28 -31.01
C ASP A 140 -14.22 -0.33 -29.52
N ILE A 141 -15.30 -1.05 -29.21
CA ILE A 141 -15.80 -1.18 -27.84
C ILE A 141 -14.75 -1.81 -26.90
N VAL A 142 -13.89 -2.69 -27.42
CA VAL A 142 -12.82 -3.32 -26.64
C VAL A 142 -11.72 -2.31 -26.32
N THR A 143 -11.38 -1.41 -27.27
CA THR A 143 -10.45 -0.30 -27.03
C THR A 143 -10.93 0.58 -25.88
N TYR A 144 -12.19 1.04 -25.97
CA TYR A 144 -12.77 1.91 -24.95
C TYR A 144 -12.89 1.21 -23.60
N ASN A 145 -13.41 -0.02 -23.55
CA ASN A 145 -13.56 -0.77 -22.30
C ASN A 145 -12.20 -0.99 -21.62
N SER A 146 -11.13 -1.24 -22.37
CA SER A 146 -9.78 -1.41 -21.83
C SER A 146 -9.23 -0.12 -21.22
N LEU A 147 -9.43 1.03 -21.87
CA LEU A 147 -9.01 2.32 -21.35
C LEU A 147 -9.85 2.78 -20.17
N ILE A 148 -11.17 2.61 -20.21
CA ILE A 148 -12.07 2.93 -19.10
C ILE A 148 -11.68 2.12 -17.85
N ASP A 149 -11.45 0.81 -18.00
CA ASP A 149 -11.00 -0.06 -16.91
C ASP A 149 -9.63 0.39 -16.38
N GLY A 150 -8.67 0.67 -17.27
CA GLY A 150 -7.35 1.17 -16.90
C GLY A 150 -7.43 2.48 -16.14
N ILE A 151 -7.98 3.53 -16.74
CA ILE A 151 -8.11 4.88 -16.17
C ILE A 151 -8.86 4.83 -14.83
N GLY A 152 -9.97 4.09 -14.78
CA GLY A 152 -10.76 3.93 -13.56
C GLY A 152 -10.00 3.22 -12.42
N LYS A 153 -9.16 2.22 -12.73
CA LYS A 153 -8.34 1.51 -11.73
C LYS A 153 -7.29 2.40 -11.05
N TYR A 154 -6.75 3.39 -11.74
CA TYR A 154 -5.76 4.32 -11.18
C TYR A 154 -6.39 5.64 -10.67
N GLY A 155 -7.72 5.72 -10.59
CA GLY A 155 -8.43 6.78 -9.88
C GLY A 155 -8.72 8.05 -10.68
N GLU A 156 -8.40 8.09 -11.98
CA GLU A 156 -8.67 9.24 -12.86
C GLU A 156 -10.14 9.25 -13.34
N LEU A 157 -11.10 9.32 -12.42
CA LEU A 157 -12.53 9.12 -12.71
C LEU A 157 -13.15 10.14 -13.69
N GLU A 158 -12.66 11.38 -13.70
CA GLU A 158 -13.16 12.41 -14.62
C GLU A 158 -12.79 12.09 -16.08
N ASP A 159 -11.56 11.63 -16.30
CA ASP A 159 -11.08 11.16 -17.60
C ASP A 159 -11.80 9.89 -18.05
N MET A 160 -12.16 9.02 -17.12
CA MET A 160 -12.95 7.83 -17.41
C MET A 160 -14.35 8.20 -17.93
N VAL A 161 -15.02 9.16 -17.27
CA VAL A 161 -16.36 9.63 -17.68
C VAL A 161 -16.29 10.44 -18.98
N SER A 162 -15.24 11.24 -19.19
CA SER A 162 -15.06 11.97 -20.45
C SER A 162 -14.83 11.00 -21.61
N LEU A 163 -14.05 9.94 -21.41
CA LEU A 163 -13.82 8.91 -22.41
C LEU A 163 -15.10 8.14 -22.75
N TYR A 164 -15.94 7.82 -21.74
CA TYR A 164 -17.26 7.23 -21.98
C TYR A 164 -18.15 8.14 -22.86
N LYS A 165 -18.16 9.45 -22.60
CA LYS A 165 -18.92 10.42 -23.40
C LYS A 165 -18.36 10.59 -24.83
N GLU A 166 -17.06 10.31 -25.03
CA GLU A 166 -16.43 10.34 -26.35
C GLU A 166 -16.74 9.09 -27.19
N MET A 167 -17.29 8.03 -26.57
CA MET A 167 -17.60 6.78 -27.27
C MET A 167 -18.57 7.02 -28.42
N LYS A 168 -18.12 6.72 -29.64
CA LYS A 168 -18.96 6.71 -30.85
C LYS A 168 -19.66 5.37 -31.07
N CYS A 169 -19.18 4.31 -30.43
CA CYS A 169 -19.80 2.99 -30.48
C CYS A 169 -20.87 2.85 -29.37
N LEU A 170 -21.86 1.97 -29.61
CA LEU A 170 -22.90 1.71 -28.62
C LEU A 170 -22.29 0.98 -27.41
N PRO A 171 -22.49 1.49 -26.18
CA PRO A 171 -22.02 0.83 -24.98
C PRO A 171 -22.76 -0.48 -24.77
N ASP A 172 -22.04 -1.50 -24.29
CA ASP A 172 -22.59 -2.82 -23.99
C ASP A 172 -22.60 -3.08 -22.48
N VAL A 173 -23.04 -4.29 -22.10
CA VAL A 173 -23.05 -4.73 -20.70
C VAL A 173 -21.65 -4.67 -20.08
N VAL A 174 -20.60 -4.92 -20.85
CA VAL A 174 -19.21 -4.86 -20.36
C VAL A 174 -18.82 -3.40 -20.08
N THR A 175 -19.17 -2.46 -20.96
CA THR A 175 -18.92 -1.02 -20.74
C THR A 175 -19.53 -0.53 -19.42
N TYR A 176 -20.82 -0.80 -19.21
CA TYR A 176 -21.50 -0.40 -17.97
C TYR A 176 -20.92 -1.12 -16.75
N ASN A 177 -20.64 -2.42 -16.83
CA ASN A 177 -20.03 -3.15 -15.72
C ASN A 177 -18.65 -2.60 -15.35
N THR A 178 -17.83 -2.22 -16.32
CA THR A 178 -16.53 -1.59 -16.08
C THR A 178 -16.68 -0.24 -15.37
N LEU A 179 -17.56 0.64 -15.86
CA LEU A 179 -17.85 1.94 -15.22
C LEU A 179 -18.34 1.77 -13.78
N ILE A 180 -19.33 0.90 -13.58
CA ILE A 180 -19.90 0.60 -12.25
C ILE A 180 -18.80 0.07 -11.33
N ASN A 181 -17.98 -0.89 -11.77
CA ASN A 181 -16.89 -1.46 -10.98
C ASN A 181 -15.87 -0.40 -10.55
N CYS A 182 -15.42 0.45 -11.48
CA CYS A 182 -14.46 1.52 -11.17
C CYS A 182 -15.05 2.54 -10.19
N LEU A 183 -16.29 3.00 -10.42
CA LEU A 183 -16.98 3.94 -9.53
C LEU A 183 -17.19 3.38 -8.13
N CYS A 184 -17.61 2.11 -8.04
CA CYS A 184 -17.79 1.41 -6.77
C CYS A 184 -16.47 1.29 -6.00
N ARG A 185 -15.37 0.89 -6.66
CA ARG A 185 -14.05 0.78 -6.03
C ARG A 185 -13.48 2.13 -5.55
N SER A 186 -13.91 3.22 -6.17
CA SER A 186 -13.55 4.58 -5.74
C SER A 186 -14.55 5.20 -4.74
N GLY A 187 -15.48 4.40 -4.18
CA GLY A 187 -16.45 4.85 -3.18
C GLY A 187 -17.59 5.72 -3.73
N ARG A 188 -17.73 5.88 -5.05
CA ARG A 188 -18.75 6.73 -5.72
C ARG A 188 -20.02 5.94 -6.00
N MET A 189 -20.59 5.33 -4.96
CA MET A 189 -21.71 4.39 -5.06
C MET A 189 -22.97 4.98 -5.71
N VAL A 190 -23.30 6.24 -5.40
CA VAL A 190 -24.48 6.93 -5.97
C VAL A 190 -24.41 6.98 -7.50
N VAL A 191 -23.26 7.37 -8.04
CA VAL A 191 -23.04 7.45 -9.49
C VAL A 191 -23.05 6.05 -10.13
N ALA A 192 -22.53 5.04 -9.43
CA ALA A 192 -22.62 3.65 -9.91
C ALA A 192 -24.08 3.17 -10.07
N PHE A 193 -24.98 3.57 -9.16
CA PHE A 193 -26.41 3.30 -9.30
C PHE A 193 -27.08 4.07 -10.45
N GLU A 194 -26.63 5.28 -10.76
CA GLU A 194 -27.09 6.05 -11.93
C GLU A 194 -26.77 5.30 -13.22
N TYR A 195 -25.54 4.79 -13.38
CA TYR A 195 -25.16 3.98 -14.54
C TYR A 195 -25.89 2.63 -14.60
N LEU A 196 -26.20 2.00 -13.46
CA LEU A 196 -27.06 0.81 -13.44
C LEU A 196 -28.48 1.13 -13.94
N HIS A 197 -29.00 2.31 -13.61
CA HIS A 197 -30.31 2.76 -14.07
C HIS A 197 -30.28 3.11 -15.57
N GLU A 198 -29.23 3.78 -16.03
CA GLU A 198 -29.01 4.08 -17.45
C GLU A 198 -28.90 2.80 -18.28
N MET A 199 -28.13 1.81 -17.83
CA MET A 199 -28.02 0.49 -18.45
C MET A 199 -29.42 -0.14 -18.69
N LYS A 200 -30.29 -0.10 -17.66
CA LYS A 200 -31.66 -0.62 -17.77
C LYS A 200 -32.54 0.19 -18.72
N LYS A 201 -32.36 1.52 -18.80
CA LYS A 201 -33.07 2.38 -19.76
C LYS A 201 -32.66 2.13 -21.20
N SER A 202 -31.41 1.73 -21.41
CA SER A 202 -30.85 1.34 -22.70
C SER A 202 -31.22 -0.11 -23.10
N ASP A 203 -32.23 -0.71 -22.47
CA ASP A 203 -32.68 -2.09 -22.66
C ASP A 203 -31.60 -3.17 -22.42
N LEU A 204 -30.50 -2.82 -21.76
CA LEU A 204 -29.46 -3.75 -21.36
C LEU A 204 -29.80 -4.36 -19.99
N LYS A 205 -29.82 -5.69 -19.91
CA LYS A 205 -30.15 -6.41 -18.69
C LYS A 205 -28.90 -6.62 -17.83
N PRO A 206 -28.92 -6.23 -16.55
CA PRO A 206 -27.87 -6.59 -15.60
C PRO A 206 -27.65 -8.10 -15.59
N ASN A 207 -26.39 -8.52 -15.62
CA ASN A 207 -26.01 -9.93 -15.65
C ASN A 207 -25.31 -10.34 -14.35
N VAL A 208 -24.83 -11.59 -14.29
CA VAL A 208 -24.09 -12.13 -13.15
C VAL A 208 -22.95 -11.20 -12.71
N VAL A 209 -22.20 -10.64 -13.65
CA VAL A 209 -21.08 -9.72 -13.37
C VAL A 209 -21.58 -8.43 -12.70
N THR A 210 -22.68 -7.84 -13.20
CA THR A 210 -23.26 -6.63 -12.61
C THR A 210 -23.64 -6.83 -11.14
N TYR A 211 -24.35 -7.92 -10.83
CA TYR A 211 -24.76 -8.23 -9.45
C TYR A 211 -23.55 -8.55 -8.57
N SER A 212 -22.60 -9.34 -9.07
CA SER A 212 -21.36 -9.66 -8.38
C SER A 212 -20.54 -8.43 -8.00
N ILE A 213 -20.47 -7.40 -8.85
CA ILE A 213 -19.78 -6.14 -8.53
C ILE A 213 -20.42 -5.45 -7.31
N PHE A 214 -21.75 -5.31 -7.29
CA PHE A 214 -22.43 -4.71 -6.14
C PHE A 214 -22.26 -5.55 -4.88
N ILE A 215 -22.40 -6.87 -4.97
CA ILE A 215 -22.22 -7.79 -3.84
C ILE A 215 -20.83 -7.65 -3.24
N ASP A 216 -19.78 -7.66 -4.07
CA ASP A 216 -18.39 -7.50 -3.65
C ASP A 216 -18.14 -6.15 -2.98
N VAL A 217 -18.69 -5.07 -3.53
CA VAL A 217 -18.44 -3.74 -2.96
C VAL A 217 -19.22 -3.55 -1.66
N PHE A 218 -20.48 -3.96 -1.59
CA PHE A 218 -21.24 -3.96 -0.33
C PHE A 218 -20.56 -4.84 0.73
N ALA A 219 -19.99 -5.99 0.34
CA ALA A 219 -19.21 -6.86 1.21
C ALA A 219 -17.97 -6.14 1.77
N LYS A 220 -17.17 -5.50 0.91
CA LYS A 220 -15.93 -4.80 1.29
C LYS A 220 -16.16 -3.57 2.16
N GLU A 221 -17.26 -2.86 1.94
CA GLU A 221 -17.69 -1.71 2.78
C GLU A 221 -18.34 -2.15 4.10
N GLY A 222 -18.38 -3.45 4.41
CA GLY A 222 -19.01 -3.98 5.63
C GLY A 222 -20.54 -3.91 5.64
N MET A 223 -21.16 -3.52 4.53
CA MET A 223 -22.60 -3.43 4.35
C MET A 223 -23.23 -4.78 4.00
N LEU A 224 -23.06 -5.77 4.90
CA LEU A 224 -23.44 -7.18 4.68
C LEU A 224 -24.91 -7.36 4.27
N GLN A 225 -25.85 -6.58 4.84
CA GLN A 225 -27.26 -6.66 4.47
C GLN A 225 -27.53 -6.24 3.02
N GLY A 226 -26.79 -5.24 2.53
CA GLY A 226 -26.84 -4.82 1.14
C GLY A 226 -26.36 -5.93 0.21
N ALA A 227 -25.24 -6.57 0.54
CA ALA A 227 -24.69 -7.70 -0.21
C ALA A 227 -25.68 -8.88 -0.28
N ILE A 228 -26.28 -9.26 0.85
CA ILE A 228 -27.29 -10.34 0.92
C ILE A 228 -28.53 -9.98 0.09
N LYS A 229 -29.00 -8.73 0.14
CA LYS A 229 -30.14 -8.29 -0.67
C LYS A 229 -29.86 -8.46 -2.17
N PHE A 230 -28.70 -8.02 -2.64
CA PHE A 230 -28.32 -8.21 -4.04
C PHE A 230 -28.15 -9.67 -4.43
N PHE A 231 -27.65 -10.52 -3.53
CA PHE A 231 -27.55 -11.96 -3.75
C PHE A 231 -28.94 -12.62 -3.90
N VAL A 232 -29.89 -12.25 -3.05
CA VAL A 232 -31.28 -12.74 -3.16
C VAL A 232 -31.92 -12.21 -4.45
N ASP A 233 -31.77 -10.93 -4.76
CA ASP A 233 -32.33 -10.33 -5.97
C ASP A 233 -31.76 -10.98 -7.25
N MET A 234 -30.45 -11.29 -7.26
CA MET A 234 -29.78 -12.02 -8.34
C MET A 234 -30.46 -13.38 -8.61
N ARG A 235 -30.71 -14.17 -7.56
CA ARG A 235 -31.41 -15.46 -7.69
C ARG A 235 -32.86 -15.30 -8.14
N ARG A 236 -33.56 -14.28 -7.64
CA ARG A 236 -34.97 -14.00 -8.00
C ARG A 236 -35.15 -13.66 -9.47
N VAL A 237 -34.15 -13.02 -10.09
CA VAL A 237 -34.17 -12.75 -11.54
C VAL A 237 -33.65 -13.93 -12.38
N GLY A 238 -33.39 -15.09 -11.75
CA GLY A 238 -32.97 -16.31 -12.43
C GLY A 238 -31.49 -16.33 -12.83
N LEU A 239 -30.64 -15.54 -12.15
CA LEU A 239 -29.19 -15.57 -12.34
C LEU A 239 -28.55 -16.44 -11.26
N ASP A 240 -27.75 -17.42 -11.69
CA ASP A 240 -27.03 -18.30 -10.77
C ASP A 240 -25.74 -17.64 -10.27
N PRO A 241 -25.55 -17.56 -8.93
CA PRO A 241 -24.31 -17.04 -8.34
C PRO A 241 -23.10 -17.81 -8.85
N ASN A 242 -22.05 -17.07 -9.22
CA ASN A 242 -20.79 -17.70 -9.57
C ASN A 242 -19.87 -17.76 -8.34
N GLU A 243 -18.71 -18.38 -8.54
CA GLU A 243 -17.66 -18.47 -7.54
C GLU A 243 -17.31 -17.14 -6.88
N PHE A 244 -17.17 -16.08 -7.68
CA PHE A 244 -16.80 -14.76 -7.18
C PHE A 244 -17.88 -14.22 -6.24
N THR A 245 -19.15 -14.38 -6.61
CA THR A 245 -20.29 -13.99 -5.76
C THR A 245 -20.24 -14.68 -4.39
N TYR A 246 -20.04 -16.00 -4.38
CA TYR A 246 -19.94 -16.76 -3.12
C TYR A 246 -18.73 -16.33 -2.30
N THR A 247 -17.56 -16.20 -2.93
CA THR A 247 -16.31 -15.83 -2.26
C THR A 247 -16.42 -14.47 -1.58
N SER A 248 -16.99 -13.46 -2.25
CA SER A 248 -17.20 -12.14 -1.65
C SER A 248 -18.16 -12.17 -0.45
N LEU A 249 -19.23 -12.99 -0.49
CA LEU A 249 -20.15 -13.13 0.65
C LEU A 249 -19.52 -13.88 1.82
N ILE A 250 -18.78 -14.96 1.53
CA ILE A 250 -18.04 -15.73 2.54
C ILE A 250 -17.06 -14.80 3.28
N ASP A 251 -16.27 -14.02 2.53
CA ASP A 251 -15.35 -13.02 3.09
C ASP A 251 -16.08 -11.99 3.97
N ALA A 252 -17.21 -11.46 3.50
CA ALA A 252 -18.03 -10.52 4.27
C ALA A 252 -18.56 -11.10 5.58
N HIS A 253 -18.98 -12.37 5.56
CA HIS A 253 -19.46 -13.06 6.75
C HIS A 253 -18.33 -13.32 7.76
N PHE A 254 -17.14 -13.72 7.31
CA PHE A 254 -15.96 -13.83 8.18
C PHE A 254 -15.59 -12.48 8.80
N LYS A 255 -15.50 -11.41 8.00
CA LYS A 255 -15.20 -10.05 8.52
C LYS A 255 -16.24 -9.53 9.50
N ALA A 256 -17.48 -10.01 9.40
CA ALA A 256 -18.54 -9.71 10.34
C ALA A 256 -18.56 -10.63 11.59
N GLY A 257 -17.60 -11.54 11.73
CA GLY A 257 -17.53 -12.53 12.82
C GLY A 257 -18.61 -13.61 12.77
N LYS A 258 -19.27 -13.79 11.61
CA LYS A 258 -20.39 -14.74 11.42
C LYS A 258 -19.91 -16.03 10.77
N VAL A 259 -19.03 -16.76 11.47
CA VAL A 259 -18.37 -17.98 10.97
C VAL A 259 -19.38 -19.04 10.51
N ASP A 260 -20.41 -19.31 11.30
CA ASP A 260 -21.43 -20.32 10.96
C ASP A 260 -22.15 -20.02 9.64
N GLU A 261 -22.45 -18.74 9.38
CA GLU A 261 -23.10 -18.32 8.15
C GLU A 261 -22.14 -18.39 6.95
N ALA A 262 -20.85 -18.06 7.14
CA ALA A 262 -19.83 -18.25 6.12
C ALA A 262 -19.70 -19.74 5.73
N LEU A 263 -19.67 -20.65 6.71
CA LEU A 263 -19.58 -22.10 6.46
C LEU A 263 -20.87 -22.67 5.83
N LYS A 264 -22.05 -22.09 6.10
CA LYS A 264 -23.29 -22.44 5.38
C LYS A 264 -23.21 -22.08 3.90
N LEU A 265 -22.70 -20.89 3.57
CA LEU A 265 -22.50 -20.47 2.18
C LEU A 265 -21.48 -21.35 1.45
N VAL A 266 -20.42 -21.75 2.13
CA VAL A 266 -19.44 -22.72 1.62
C VAL A 266 -20.11 -24.05 1.26
N LYS A 267 -20.97 -24.56 2.15
CA LYS A 267 -21.72 -25.79 1.91
C LYS A 267 -22.68 -25.63 0.72
N GLU A 268 -23.43 -24.53 0.66
CA GLU A 268 -24.32 -24.22 -0.46
C GLU A 268 -23.55 -24.16 -1.79
N MET A 269 -22.39 -23.51 -1.82
CA MET A 269 -21.53 -23.39 -3.00
C MET A 269 -21.15 -24.78 -3.55
N LEU A 270 -20.78 -25.72 -2.67
CA LEU A 270 -20.45 -27.10 -3.04
C LEU A 270 -21.68 -27.90 -3.51
N GLU A 271 -22.83 -27.75 -2.83
CA GLU A 271 -24.08 -28.44 -3.18
C GLU A 271 -24.61 -28.03 -4.57
N VAL A 272 -24.44 -26.76 -4.94
CA VAL A 272 -24.80 -26.24 -6.27
C VAL A 272 -23.75 -26.59 -7.33
N GLY A 273 -22.63 -27.22 -6.93
CA GLY A 273 -21.58 -27.69 -7.85
C GLY A 273 -20.59 -26.59 -8.29
N VAL A 274 -20.56 -25.46 -7.59
CA VAL A 274 -19.57 -24.40 -7.83
C VAL A 274 -18.27 -24.80 -7.13
N LYS A 275 -17.22 -25.03 -7.90
CA LYS A 275 -15.90 -25.42 -7.39
C LYS A 275 -15.17 -24.24 -6.77
N PHE A 276 -14.31 -24.50 -5.80
CA PHE A 276 -13.42 -23.49 -5.23
C PHE A 276 -12.28 -23.16 -6.20
N ASN A 277 -11.88 -21.89 -6.27
CA ASN A 277 -10.57 -21.49 -6.75
C ASN A 277 -9.63 -21.18 -5.59
N VAL A 278 -8.42 -20.77 -5.97
CA VAL A 278 -7.38 -20.25 -5.08
C VAL A 278 -7.91 -19.15 -4.15
N MET A 279 -8.76 -18.24 -4.65
CA MET A 279 -9.28 -17.13 -3.86
C MET A 279 -10.26 -17.60 -2.79
N THR A 280 -11.18 -18.52 -3.10
CA THR A 280 -12.12 -19.09 -2.11
C THR A 280 -11.35 -19.80 -0.99
N TYR A 281 -10.32 -20.58 -1.34
CA TYR A 281 -9.44 -21.20 -0.36
C TYR A 281 -8.70 -20.17 0.51
N ALA A 282 -8.14 -19.12 -0.10
CA ALA A 282 -7.47 -18.05 0.62
C ALA A 282 -8.41 -17.32 1.59
N THR A 283 -9.63 -17.00 1.16
CA THR A 283 -10.66 -16.37 2.01
C THR A 283 -11.04 -17.25 3.20
N LEU A 284 -11.20 -18.57 2.99
CA LEU A 284 -11.52 -19.50 4.06
C LEU A 284 -10.39 -19.58 5.09
N ILE A 285 -9.16 -19.70 4.61
CA ILE A 285 -7.96 -19.76 5.46
C ILE A 285 -7.81 -18.46 6.25
N ASP A 286 -7.89 -17.30 5.59
CA ASP A 286 -7.77 -16.00 6.26
C ASP A 286 -8.88 -15.79 7.30
N GLY A 287 -10.13 -16.09 6.94
CA GLY A 287 -11.28 -16.01 7.83
C GLY A 287 -11.13 -16.89 9.08
N LEU A 288 -10.77 -18.16 8.90
CA LEU A 288 -10.56 -19.09 10.01
C LEU A 288 -9.36 -18.69 10.88
N CYS A 289 -8.26 -18.24 10.27
CA CYS A 289 -7.10 -17.70 10.98
C CYS A 289 -7.47 -16.48 11.83
N ASN A 290 -8.28 -15.56 11.30
CA ASN A 290 -8.71 -14.36 12.00
C ASN A 290 -9.61 -14.66 13.20
N GLU A 291 -10.39 -15.73 13.15
CA GLU A 291 -11.23 -16.20 14.25
C GLU A 291 -10.47 -17.10 15.25
N GLY A 292 -9.19 -17.41 14.98
CA GLY A 292 -8.35 -18.23 15.85
C GLY A 292 -8.45 -19.74 15.61
N ASN A 293 -9.22 -20.18 14.61
CA ASN A 293 -9.40 -21.58 14.24
C ASN A 293 -8.26 -22.11 13.34
N ILE A 294 -7.01 -21.97 13.80
CA ILE A 294 -5.81 -22.28 12.99
C ILE A 294 -5.76 -23.74 12.49
N LYS A 295 -6.26 -24.69 13.29
CA LYS A 295 -6.28 -26.12 12.91
C LYS A 295 -7.21 -26.40 11.74
N GLU A 296 -8.34 -25.70 11.67
CA GLU A 296 -9.27 -25.81 10.54
C GLU A 296 -8.68 -25.14 9.30
N ALA A 297 -7.98 -24.02 9.45
CA ALA A 297 -7.26 -23.38 8.35
C ALA A 297 -6.17 -24.28 7.76
N GLU A 298 -5.41 -25.00 8.61
CA GLU A 298 -4.44 -26.02 8.18
C GLU A 298 -5.09 -27.17 7.39
N GLU A 299 -6.27 -27.61 7.84
CA GLU A 299 -7.05 -28.63 7.11
C GLU A 299 -7.44 -28.14 5.72
N VAL A 300 -7.99 -26.92 5.64
CA VAL A 300 -8.39 -26.29 4.38
C VAL A 300 -7.20 -26.16 3.43
N PHE A 301 -6.03 -25.74 3.93
CA PHE A 301 -4.79 -25.67 3.14
C PHE A 301 -4.34 -27.05 2.61
N ARG A 302 -4.48 -28.10 3.42
CA ARG A 302 -4.16 -29.46 2.99
C ARG A 302 -5.14 -29.97 1.94
N VAL A 303 -6.43 -29.67 2.08
CA VAL A 303 -7.46 -30.03 1.09
C VAL A 303 -7.20 -29.31 -0.24
N MET A 304 -6.84 -28.03 -0.22
CA MET A 304 -6.45 -27.26 -1.42
C MET A 304 -5.37 -27.98 -2.24
N SER A 305 -4.35 -28.51 -1.57
CA SER A 305 -3.27 -29.27 -2.21
C SER A 305 -3.74 -30.60 -2.79
N LYS A 306 -4.65 -31.29 -2.10
CA LYS A 306 -5.25 -32.56 -2.58
C LYS A 306 -6.13 -32.36 -3.82
N ASP A 307 -6.79 -31.21 -3.92
CA ASP A 307 -7.58 -30.83 -5.08
C ASP A 307 -6.71 -30.41 -6.29
N GLY A 308 -5.38 -30.41 -6.14
CA GLY A 308 -4.44 -30.04 -7.20
C GLY A 308 -4.36 -28.53 -7.44
N ILE A 309 -4.87 -27.72 -6.51
CA ILE A 309 -4.85 -26.26 -6.61
C ILE A 309 -3.57 -25.74 -5.95
N VAL A 310 -2.74 -25.05 -6.73
CA VAL A 310 -1.46 -24.53 -6.25
C VAL A 310 -1.70 -23.29 -5.37
N PRO A 311 -1.23 -23.27 -4.11
CA PRO A 311 -1.33 -22.11 -3.25
C PRO A 311 -0.57 -20.90 -3.82
N ASN A 312 -1.17 -19.72 -3.74
CA ASN A 312 -0.55 -18.45 -4.13
C ASN A 312 0.01 -17.70 -2.91
N LEU A 313 0.60 -16.53 -3.16
CA LEU A 313 1.11 -15.62 -2.12
C LEU A 313 0.07 -15.31 -1.04
N GLU A 314 -1.19 -15.06 -1.41
CA GLU A 314 -2.26 -14.69 -0.47
C GLU A 314 -2.57 -15.82 0.53
N VAL A 315 -2.61 -17.07 0.08
CA VAL A 315 -2.84 -18.24 0.94
C VAL A 315 -1.73 -18.38 1.99
N TYR A 316 -0.46 -18.26 1.56
CA TYR A 316 0.68 -18.33 2.47
C TYR A 316 0.67 -17.18 3.46
N THR A 317 0.40 -15.96 3.00
CA THR A 317 0.29 -14.77 3.85
C THR A 317 -0.79 -14.93 4.92
N ALA A 318 -1.97 -15.43 4.54
CA ALA A 318 -3.08 -15.68 5.47
C ALA A 318 -2.72 -16.70 6.57
N LEU A 319 -2.06 -17.81 6.21
CA LEU A 319 -1.58 -18.80 7.19
C LEU A 319 -0.52 -18.22 8.13
N ILE A 320 0.50 -17.56 7.57
CA ILE A 320 1.58 -16.97 8.36
C ILE A 320 1.02 -15.93 9.33
N HIS A 321 0.11 -15.07 8.86
CA HIS A 321 -0.60 -14.10 9.69
C HIS A 321 -1.41 -14.78 10.80
N GLY A 322 -2.13 -15.87 10.50
CA GLY A 322 -2.86 -16.67 11.48
C GLY A 322 -1.99 -17.29 12.57
N TYR A 323 -0.86 -17.89 12.20
CA TYR A 323 0.11 -18.44 13.16
C TYR A 323 0.73 -17.34 14.03
N ILE A 324 1.04 -16.19 13.44
CA ILE A 324 1.54 -15.00 14.12
C ILE A 324 0.54 -14.50 15.17
N LYS A 325 -0.74 -14.39 14.81
CA LYS A 325 -1.84 -13.99 15.70
C LYS A 325 -2.02 -15.00 16.83
N SER A 326 -1.82 -16.29 16.55
CA SER A 326 -1.86 -17.39 17.52
C SER A 326 -0.58 -17.54 18.35
N LYS A 327 0.39 -16.62 18.21
CA LYS A 327 1.70 -16.65 18.90
C LYS A 327 2.56 -17.90 18.62
N LYS A 328 2.31 -18.58 17.50
CA LYS A 328 3.06 -19.77 17.06
C LYS A 328 4.10 -19.39 16.00
N LEU A 329 5.17 -18.73 16.43
CA LEU A 329 6.18 -18.19 15.51
C LEU A 329 6.90 -19.27 14.70
N GLU A 330 7.26 -20.40 15.33
CA GLU A 330 7.98 -21.49 14.67
C GLU A 330 7.19 -22.06 13.49
N ASP A 331 5.88 -22.27 13.66
CA ASP A 331 4.99 -22.73 12.60
C ASP A 331 4.90 -21.70 11.46
N ALA A 332 4.86 -20.41 11.79
CA ALA A 332 4.87 -19.34 10.79
C ALA A 332 6.16 -19.35 9.93
N PHE A 333 7.31 -19.67 10.54
CA PHE A 333 8.57 -19.84 9.81
C PHE A 333 8.59 -21.08 8.92
N ASN A 334 8.03 -22.19 9.40
CA ASN A 334 7.93 -23.41 8.61
C ASN A 334 7.11 -23.16 7.33
N ILE A 335 6.00 -22.43 7.44
CA ILE A 335 5.19 -22.03 6.28
C ILE A 335 5.95 -21.05 5.36
N LEU A 336 6.73 -20.11 5.91
CA LEU A 336 7.56 -19.19 5.13
C LEU A 336 8.67 -19.91 4.34
N GLU A 337 9.28 -20.96 4.90
CA GLU A 337 10.25 -21.79 4.18
C GLU A 337 9.56 -22.68 3.13
N GLN A 338 8.42 -23.29 3.45
CA GLN A 338 7.60 -24.05 2.49
C GLN A 338 7.18 -23.18 1.28
N MET A 339 6.88 -21.91 1.50
CA MET A 339 6.56 -20.96 0.44
C MET A 339 7.74 -20.75 -0.53
N LYS A 340 8.98 -20.69 -0.01
CA LYS A 340 10.20 -20.55 -0.82
C LYS A 340 10.51 -21.82 -1.59
N GLU A 341 10.33 -22.99 -0.97
CA GLU A 341 10.49 -24.29 -1.64
C GLU A 341 9.55 -24.43 -2.85
N ASN A 342 8.36 -23.84 -2.76
CA ASN A 342 7.40 -23.76 -3.86
C ASN A 342 7.67 -22.63 -4.88
N ASN A 343 8.84 -21.98 -4.82
CA ASN A 343 9.25 -20.88 -5.70
C ASN A 343 8.33 -19.66 -5.67
N ILE A 344 7.61 -19.42 -4.57
CA ILE A 344 6.78 -18.23 -4.40
C ILE A 344 7.58 -17.21 -3.60
N ARG A 345 7.82 -16.04 -4.20
CA ARG A 345 8.61 -14.98 -3.57
C ARG A 345 7.76 -14.23 -2.53
N PRO A 346 8.21 -14.14 -1.26
CA PRO A 346 7.57 -13.27 -0.27
C PRO A 346 7.59 -11.82 -0.73
N ASP A 347 6.51 -11.08 -0.47
CA ASP A 347 6.43 -9.65 -0.74
C ASP A 347 6.80 -8.83 0.51
N THR A 348 6.89 -7.51 0.34
CA THR A 348 7.22 -6.58 1.42
C THR A 348 6.16 -6.59 2.52
N LEU A 349 4.89 -6.85 2.18
CA LEU A 349 3.79 -6.92 3.15
C LEU A 349 3.97 -8.10 4.10
N LEU A 350 4.22 -9.29 3.56
CA LEU A 350 4.44 -10.50 4.35
C LEU A 350 5.61 -10.33 5.32
N TYR A 351 6.76 -9.84 4.84
CA TYR A 351 7.88 -9.53 5.73
C TYR A 351 7.54 -8.49 6.78
N GLY A 352 6.76 -7.45 6.44
CA GLY A 352 6.27 -6.47 7.41
C GLY A 352 5.45 -7.08 8.54
N ILE A 353 4.57 -8.03 8.24
CA ILE A 353 3.77 -8.74 9.25
C ILE A 353 4.67 -9.56 10.19
N VAL A 354 5.63 -10.30 9.63
CA VAL A 354 6.57 -11.09 10.44
C VAL A 354 7.43 -10.17 11.32
N LEU A 355 7.97 -9.09 10.75
CA LEU A 355 8.77 -8.08 11.48
C LEU A 355 7.98 -7.47 12.64
N TRP A 356 6.73 -7.05 12.39
CA TRP A 356 5.85 -6.50 13.43
C TRP A 356 5.68 -7.44 14.62
N ARG A 357 5.57 -8.75 14.34
CA ARG A 357 5.43 -9.74 15.40
C ARG A 357 6.69 -9.90 16.24
N PHE A 358 7.87 -9.98 15.62
CA PHE A 358 9.14 -10.03 16.34
C PHE A 358 9.35 -8.80 17.22
N CYS A 359 9.03 -7.63 16.68
CA CYS A 359 9.05 -6.37 17.40
C CYS A 359 8.10 -6.39 18.61
N SER A 360 6.92 -7.00 18.47
CA SER A 360 5.93 -7.13 19.55
C SER A 360 6.32 -8.18 20.61
N ASP A 361 7.19 -9.13 20.28
CA ASP A 361 7.77 -10.13 21.22
C ASP A 361 9.10 -9.67 21.83
N GLU A 362 9.49 -8.41 21.65
CA GLU A 362 10.77 -7.85 22.11
C GLU A 362 12.02 -8.55 21.54
N LYS A 363 11.85 -9.30 20.44
CA LYS A 363 12.90 -10.06 19.75
C LYS A 363 13.58 -9.22 18.67
N PHE A 364 14.17 -8.10 19.09
CA PHE A 364 14.65 -7.04 18.17
C PHE A 364 15.80 -7.46 17.25
N GLU A 365 16.74 -8.29 17.73
CA GLU A 365 17.87 -8.75 16.91
C GLU A 365 17.42 -9.69 15.78
N GLU A 366 16.45 -10.56 16.07
CA GLU A 366 15.88 -11.48 15.09
C GLU A 366 15.08 -10.71 14.02
N ALA A 367 14.36 -9.65 14.41
CA ALA A 367 13.72 -8.72 13.48
C ALA A 367 14.74 -8.05 12.54
N LYS A 368 15.90 -7.65 13.07
CA LYS A 368 16.97 -7.04 12.26
C LYS A 368 17.54 -8.00 11.23
N VAL A 369 17.88 -9.22 11.65
CA VAL A 369 18.41 -10.26 10.76
C VAL A 369 17.41 -10.57 9.65
N LEU A 370 16.11 -10.62 9.97
CA LEU A 370 15.06 -10.84 8.98
C LEU A 370 14.96 -9.67 7.98
N PHE A 371 15.09 -8.44 8.45
CA PHE A 371 15.07 -7.24 7.60
C PHE A 371 16.28 -7.15 6.67
N ASP A 372 17.47 -7.48 7.17
CA ASP A 372 18.68 -7.54 6.35
C ASP A 372 18.60 -8.66 5.31
N LYS A 373 18.01 -9.81 5.67
CA LYS A 373 17.70 -10.90 4.73
C LYS A 373 16.71 -10.44 3.66
N MET A 374 15.67 -9.68 4.02
CA MET A 374 14.73 -9.10 3.07
C MET A 374 15.45 -8.20 2.04
N LYS A 375 16.34 -7.31 2.50
CA LYS A 375 17.16 -6.46 1.62
C LYS A 375 18.10 -7.29 0.73
N GLY A 376 18.76 -8.30 1.27
CA GLY A 376 19.65 -9.20 0.52
C GLY A 376 18.95 -9.97 -0.60
N LEU A 377 17.64 -10.19 -0.49
CA LEU A 377 16.80 -10.80 -1.52
C LEU A 377 16.30 -9.79 -2.58
N GLY A 378 16.79 -8.55 -2.56
CA GLY A 378 16.36 -7.49 -3.47
C GLY A 378 14.90 -7.08 -3.28
N ILE A 379 14.34 -7.28 -2.09
CA ILE A 379 13.01 -6.79 -1.71
C ILE A 379 13.23 -5.49 -0.95
N GLU A 380 12.77 -4.38 -1.50
CA GLU A 380 12.88 -3.09 -0.85
C GLU A 380 11.89 -2.99 0.33
N GLY A 381 12.37 -2.46 1.45
CA GLY A 381 11.52 -2.16 2.59
C GLY A 381 10.60 -0.99 2.28
N ASN A 382 9.33 -1.13 2.59
CA ASN A 382 8.36 -0.05 2.52
C ASN A 382 8.31 0.72 3.85
N TYR A 383 7.59 1.84 3.88
CA TYR A 383 7.44 2.66 5.07
C TYR A 383 6.99 1.85 6.31
N VAL A 384 6.09 0.88 6.12
CA VAL A 384 5.56 0.03 7.20
C VAL A 384 6.70 -0.76 7.86
N THR A 385 7.55 -1.42 7.06
CA THR A 385 8.68 -2.21 7.60
C THR A 385 9.68 -1.36 8.39
N TYR A 386 10.03 -0.16 7.90
CA TYR A 386 10.95 0.75 8.58
C TYR A 386 10.34 1.34 9.86
N THR A 387 9.08 1.75 9.83
CA THR A 387 8.37 2.33 10.99
C THR A 387 8.18 1.30 12.11
N ILE A 388 7.80 0.07 11.76
CA ILE A 388 7.70 -1.05 12.70
C ILE A 388 9.03 -1.27 13.44
N LEU A 389 10.14 -1.35 12.70
CA LEU A 389 11.45 -1.58 13.27
C LEU A 389 11.93 -0.41 14.12
N ALA A 390 11.71 0.83 13.66
CA ALA A 390 12.08 2.02 14.40
C ALA A 390 11.31 2.13 15.74
N ASP A 391 9.99 1.93 15.73
CA ASP A 391 9.15 1.89 16.93
C ASP A 391 9.64 0.80 17.91
N ALA A 392 9.99 -0.37 17.40
CA ALA A 392 10.52 -1.46 18.19
C ALA A 392 11.85 -1.10 18.86
N TYR A 393 12.79 -0.51 18.11
CA TYR A 393 14.08 -0.07 18.67
C TYR A 393 13.92 1.07 19.68
N PHE A 394 12.96 1.98 19.49
CA PHE A 394 12.64 2.99 20.48
C PHE A 394 12.12 2.39 21.79
N LYS A 395 11.20 1.41 21.70
CA LYS A 395 10.70 0.66 22.86
C LYS A 395 11.80 -0.12 23.57
N ALA A 396 12.79 -0.62 22.82
CA ALA A 396 13.97 -1.32 23.34
C ALA A 396 15.03 -0.38 23.96
N GLY A 397 14.85 0.94 23.91
CA GLY A 397 15.86 1.92 24.32
C GLY A 397 17.06 2.07 23.38
N LYS A 398 17.08 1.35 22.25
CA LYS A 398 18.12 1.36 21.20
C LYS A 398 17.92 2.54 20.25
N SER A 399 18.01 3.75 20.82
CA SER A 399 17.68 5.00 20.12
C SER A 399 18.63 5.33 18.96
N ILE A 400 19.85 4.81 18.96
CA ILE A 400 20.85 5.08 17.90
C ILE A 400 20.54 4.23 16.68
N GLU A 401 20.23 2.95 16.87
CA GLU A 401 19.86 2.02 15.82
C GLU A 401 18.53 2.41 15.17
N ALA A 402 17.54 2.83 15.97
CA ALA A 402 16.30 3.41 15.45
C ALA A 402 16.57 4.64 14.57
N GLN A 403 17.47 5.51 15.02
CA GLN A 403 17.85 6.72 14.29
C GLN A 403 18.58 6.39 12.98
N ASN A 404 19.48 5.40 12.98
CA ASN A 404 20.18 4.97 11.78
C ASN A 404 19.21 4.39 10.74
N LEU A 405 18.19 3.64 11.18
CA LEU A 405 17.17 3.06 10.31
C LEU A 405 16.27 4.14 9.68
N LEU A 406 15.93 5.19 10.45
CA LEU A 406 15.17 6.35 9.96
C LEU A 406 16.02 7.26 9.06
N ASN A 407 17.31 7.41 9.34
CA ASN A 407 18.23 8.16 8.47
C ASN A 407 18.44 7.42 7.14
N GLU A 408 18.57 6.08 7.14
CA GLU A 408 18.61 5.28 5.91
C GLU A 408 17.33 5.45 5.08
N MET A 409 16.17 5.57 5.74
CA MET A 409 14.91 5.91 5.09
C MET A 409 14.92 7.32 4.47
N GLN A 410 15.55 8.30 5.12
CA GLN A 410 15.66 9.68 4.63
C GLN A 410 16.68 9.85 3.49
N GLU A 411 17.86 9.23 3.58
CA GLU A 411 18.93 9.30 2.56
C GLU A 411 18.51 8.69 1.22
N ARG A 412 17.53 7.77 1.22
CA ARG A 412 16.90 7.25 0.00
C ARG A 412 15.92 8.22 -0.68
N GLY A 413 15.83 9.49 -0.23
CA GLY A 413 14.97 10.52 -0.83
C GLY A 413 13.47 10.29 -0.60
N ALA A 414 13.13 9.48 0.41
CA ALA A 414 11.85 8.84 0.53
C ALA A 414 10.85 9.66 1.35
N ALA A 415 11.26 10.47 2.33
CA ALA A 415 10.28 11.12 3.23
C ALA A 415 9.39 12.16 2.53
N GLU A 416 9.95 13.12 1.77
CA GLU A 416 9.15 14.15 1.06
C GLU A 416 8.39 13.55 -0.12
N LYS A 417 9.08 12.74 -0.93
CA LYS A 417 8.49 12.13 -2.13
C LYS A 417 7.41 11.09 -1.80
N ILE A 418 7.57 10.32 -0.72
CA ILE A 418 6.55 9.35 -0.24
C ILE A 418 5.43 10.06 0.50
N PHE A 419 5.69 11.16 1.22
CA PHE A 419 4.61 11.96 1.79
C PHE A 419 3.73 12.57 0.69
N ASP A 420 4.36 13.09 -0.37
CA ASP A 420 3.65 13.59 -1.55
C ASP A 420 3.00 12.45 -2.38
N GLU A 421 3.60 11.24 -2.42
CA GLU A 421 3.01 10.05 -3.07
C GLU A 421 1.86 9.43 -2.24
N MET A 422 1.91 9.54 -0.91
CA MET A 422 0.86 9.11 0.03
C MET A 422 -0.38 9.98 -0.16
N LEU A 423 -0.19 11.30 -0.24
CA LEU A 423 -1.23 12.25 -0.65
C LEU A 423 -1.69 11.99 -2.10
N GLY A 424 -0.77 11.68 -3.01
CA GLY A 424 -1.06 11.34 -4.40
C GLY A 424 -1.86 10.04 -4.59
N LYS A 425 -1.80 9.12 -3.63
CA LYS A 425 -2.59 7.87 -3.58
C LYS A 425 -3.84 7.97 -2.69
N GLY A 426 -4.15 9.16 -2.16
CA GLY A 426 -5.33 9.41 -1.32
C GLY A 426 -5.26 8.83 0.09
N ILE A 427 -4.07 8.45 0.56
CA ILE A 427 -3.86 7.95 1.93
C ILE A 427 -3.47 9.16 2.79
N LEU A 428 -4.21 9.43 3.86
CA LEU A 428 -3.92 10.57 4.74
C LEU A 428 -2.92 10.15 5.83
N PRO A 429 -1.76 10.82 5.97
CA PRO A 429 -0.83 10.54 7.07
C PRO A 429 -1.51 10.78 8.41
N ASP A 430 -1.32 9.84 9.34
CA ASP A 430 -1.90 9.97 10.68
C ASP A 430 -1.04 10.88 11.58
N LYS A 431 -1.58 11.15 12.76
CA LYS A 431 -0.98 12.03 13.77
C LYS A 431 0.40 11.56 14.24
N ILE A 432 0.64 10.25 14.24
CA ILE A 432 1.90 9.64 14.71
C ILE A 432 2.99 9.94 13.68
N VAL A 433 2.70 9.77 12.39
CA VAL A 433 3.64 10.05 11.29
C VAL A 433 4.14 11.49 11.33
N TYR A 434 3.23 12.46 11.46
CA TYR A 434 3.63 13.87 11.57
C TYR A 434 4.48 14.14 12.82
N THR A 435 4.07 13.60 13.96
CA THR A 435 4.76 13.84 15.25
C THR A 435 6.18 13.27 15.23
N SER A 436 6.38 12.06 14.70
CA SER A 436 7.69 11.44 14.58
C SER A 436 8.61 12.20 13.62
N LEU A 437 8.10 12.67 12.48
CA LEU A 437 8.88 13.44 11.51
C LEU A 437 9.27 14.82 12.05
N ILE A 438 8.35 15.50 12.74
CA ILE A 438 8.62 16.80 13.40
C ILE A 438 9.70 16.64 14.47
N TYR A 439 9.57 15.64 15.35
CA TYR A 439 10.54 15.37 16.40
C TYR A 439 11.94 15.06 15.83
N GLY A 440 12.01 14.20 14.81
CA GLY A 440 13.26 13.82 14.16
C GLY A 440 14.01 15.01 13.55
N ASN A 441 13.29 15.88 12.82
CA ASN A 441 13.88 17.07 12.19
C ASN A 441 14.36 18.10 13.23
N LEU A 442 13.61 18.30 14.32
CA LEU A 442 14.01 19.21 15.39
C LEU A 442 15.26 18.72 16.12
N LYS A 443 15.42 17.43 16.35
CA LYS A 443 16.64 16.89 17.01
C LYS A 443 17.91 17.06 16.16
N GLN A 444 17.77 17.10 14.84
CA GLN A 444 18.88 17.31 13.89
C GLN A 444 19.20 18.79 13.61
N GLY A 445 18.41 19.74 14.14
CA GLY A 445 18.57 21.17 13.88
C GLY A 445 17.86 21.67 12.61
N ASN A 446 17.09 20.81 11.94
CA ASN A 446 16.35 21.14 10.70
C ASN A 446 15.00 21.81 11.03
N ILE A 447 15.07 23.00 11.63
CA ILE A 447 13.89 23.70 12.20
C ILE A 447 12.86 24.05 11.12
N GLN A 448 13.31 24.51 9.95
CA GLN A 448 12.41 24.96 8.88
C GLN A 448 11.52 23.83 8.34
N VAL A 449 12.08 22.62 8.21
CA VAL A 449 11.37 21.43 7.72
C VAL A 449 10.32 20.96 8.74
N ALA A 450 10.67 20.96 10.03
CA ALA A 450 9.74 20.61 11.10
C ALA A 450 8.52 21.56 11.15
N LEU A 451 8.74 22.86 10.91
CA LEU A 451 7.67 23.85 10.88
C LEU A 451 6.77 23.71 9.64
N ASP A 452 7.33 23.34 8.48
CA ASP A 452 6.55 23.06 7.27
C ASP A 452 5.64 21.82 7.46
N LEU A 453 6.19 20.75 8.03
CA LEU A 453 5.43 19.54 8.38
C LEU A 453 4.28 19.83 9.34
N ARG A 454 4.50 20.69 10.35
CA ARG A 454 3.43 21.14 11.25
C ARG A 454 2.34 21.91 10.50
N ARG A 455 2.70 22.78 9.55
CA ARG A 455 1.71 23.54 8.76
C ARG A 455 0.84 22.57 7.96
N ARG A 456 1.46 21.61 7.27
CA ARG A 456 0.77 20.57 6.50
C ARG A 456 -0.13 19.69 7.38
N MET A 457 0.30 19.36 8.60
CA MET A 457 -0.51 18.63 9.58
C MET A 457 -1.83 19.38 9.89
N THR A 458 -1.74 20.70 10.06
CA THR A 458 -2.89 21.54 10.38
C THR A 458 -3.80 21.76 9.16
N GLU A 459 -3.21 21.93 7.97
CA GLU A 459 -3.95 22.04 6.69
C GLU A 459 -4.77 20.78 6.39
N ASN A 460 -4.27 19.61 6.79
CA ASN A 460 -4.98 18.33 6.68
C ASN A 460 -5.99 18.07 7.81
N GLY A 461 -6.30 19.08 8.64
CA GLY A 461 -7.32 19.00 9.68
C GLY A 461 -6.91 18.21 10.92
N LEU A 462 -5.62 17.89 11.09
CA LEU A 462 -5.11 17.20 12.28
C LEU A 462 -4.65 18.21 13.33
N GLU A 463 -5.29 18.17 14.49
CA GLU A 463 -4.85 18.95 15.65
C GLU A 463 -3.60 18.33 16.28
N LEU A 464 -2.70 19.16 16.82
CA LEU A 464 -1.53 18.71 17.58
C LEU A 464 -1.98 18.05 18.90
N ASP A 465 -1.37 16.92 19.29
CA ASP A 465 -1.54 16.35 20.65
C ASP A 465 -0.42 16.81 21.57
N LEU A 466 -0.53 16.38 22.83
CA LEU A 466 0.50 16.52 23.85
C LEU A 466 1.89 16.10 23.33
N HIS A 467 2.02 14.99 22.59
CA HIS A 467 3.31 14.50 22.12
C HIS A 467 3.91 15.42 21.04
N ALA A 468 3.10 15.89 20.10
CA ALA A 468 3.51 16.82 19.05
C ALA A 468 3.91 18.19 19.64
N TYR A 469 3.14 18.71 20.60
CA TYR A 469 3.51 19.92 21.32
C TYR A 469 4.81 19.75 22.11
N THR A 470 4.96 18.63 22.82
CA THR A 470 6.18 18.32 23.59
C THR A 470 7.41 18.24 22.67
N ALA A 471 7.27 17.60 21.50
CA ALA A 471 8.32 17.51 20.50
C ALA A 471 8.73 18.90 19.96
N LEU A 472 7.76 19.74 19.60
CA LEU A 472 7.99 21.11 19.11
C LEU A 472 8.67 21.97 20.15
N ILE A 473 8.11 22.05 21.36
CA ILE A 473 8.57 22.92 22.44
C ILE A 473 9.98 22.50 22.88
N CYS A 474 10.20 21.22 23.16
CA CYS A 474 11.50 20.73 23.61
C CYS A 474 12.56 20.80 22.49
N GLY A 475 12.17 20.52 21.25
CA GLY A 475 13.06 20.57 20.09
C GLY A 475 13.52 21.99 19.76
N LEU A 476 12.60 22.95 19.71
CA LEU A 476 12.91 24.36 19.47
C LEU A 476 13.72 24.97 20.61
N SER A 477 13.39 24.61 21.85
CA SER A 477 14.13 25.03 23.05
C SER A 477 15.59 24.58 23.01
N LYS A 478 15.84 23.31 22.65
CA LYS A 478 17.21 22.77 22.50
C LYS A 478 18.01 23.44 21.37
N ASN A 479 17.35 23.83 20.29
CA ASN A 479 17.98 24.51 19.16
C ASN A 479 18.11 26.03 19.34
N GLY A 480 17.80 26.55 20.53
CA GLY A 480 17.94 27.98 20.86
C GLY A 480 16.83 28.89 20.31
N GLN A 481 15.77 28.34 19.72
CA GLN A 481 14.62 29.10 19.20
C GLN A 481 13.56 29.29 20.30
N MET A 482 13.94 29.92 21.42
CA MET A 482 13.04 30.12 22.56
C MET A 482 11.76 30.93 22.26
N PRO A 483 11.77 31.97 21.40
CA PRO A 483 10.54 32.68 21.05
C PRO A 483 9.50 31.77 20.39
N GLN A 484 9.93 30.88 19.50
CA GLN A 484 9.05 29.93 18.81
C GLN A 484 8.56 28.83 19.76
N ALA A 485 9.45 28.31 20.63
CA ALA A 485 9.06 27.34 21.65
C ALA A 485 7.96 27.90 22.58
N ARG A 486 8.05 29.18 22.94
CA ARG A 486 7.04 29.88 23.74
C ARG A 486 5.71 30.02 23.01
N MET A 487 5.73 30.43 21.74
CA MET A 487 4.51 30.52 20.94
C MET A 487 3.74 29.19 20.90
N PHE A 488 4.45 28.06 20.77
CA PHE A 488 3.81 26.75 20.80
C PHE A 488 3.32 26.33 22.19
N PHE A 489 3.98 26.78 23.26
CA PHE A 489 3.48 26.60 24.62
C PHE A 489 2.18 27.38 24.85
N ASP A 490 2.13 28.65 24.43
CA ASP A 490 0.92 29.47 24.54
C ASP A 490 -0.23 28.88 23.70
N GLU A 491 0.06 28.44 22.45
CA GLU A 491 -0.92 27.75 21.60
C GLU A 491 -1.47 26.46 22.25
N MET A 492 -0.60 25.69 22.91
CA MET A 492 -0.97 24.46 23.61
C MET A 492 -1.98 24.75 24.74
N ILE A 493 -1.76 25.82 25.50
CA ILE A 493 -2.66 26.27 26.57
C ILE A 493 -3.99 26.78 26.00
N GLU A 494 -3.95 27.63 24.97
CA GLU A 494 -5.15 28.20 24.34
C GLU A 494 -6.07 27.10 23.79
N LYS A 495 -5.49 26.03 23.23
CA LYS A 495 -6.24 24.87 22.73
C LYS A 495 -6.66 23.89 23.82
N GLY A 496 -6.36 24.15 25.09
CA GLY A 496 -6.77 23.32 26.23
C GLY A 496 -5.99 22.02 26.39
N VAL A 497 -4.84 21.85 25.72
CA VAL A 497 -3.96 20.69 25.89
C VAL A 497 -3.10 20.92 27.13
N LYS A 498 -3.26 20.09 28.16
CA LYS A 498 -2.52 20.25 29.42
C LYS A 498 -1.05 19.87 29.25
N PRO A 499 -0.08 20.75 29.55
CA PRO A 499 1.33 20.39 29.52
C PRO A 499 1.67 19.33 30.56
N ASP A 500 2.61 18.46 30.21
CA ASP A 500 3.16 17.46 31.12
C ASP A 500 4.43 17.97 31.80
N GLU A 501 4.96 17.17 32.72
CA GLU A 501 6.17 17.47 33.48
C GLU A 501 7.41 17.67 32.57
N VAL A 502 7.42 17.07 31.38
CA VAL A 502 8.54 17.15 30.42
C VAL A 502 8.59 18.52 29.76
N VAL A 503 7.44 19.06 29.34
CA VAL A 503 7.34 20.40 28.77
C VAL A 503 7.79 21.47 29.78
N PHE A 504 7.28 21.40 31.01
CA PHE A 504 7.64 22.37 32.05
C PHE A 504 9.13 22.29 32.41
N SER A 505 9.67 21.07 32.59
CA SER A 505 11.09 20.90 32.96
C SER A 505 12.05 21.38 31.86
N CYS A 506 11.70 21.14 30.58
CA CYS A 506 12.52 21.57 29.45
C CYS A 506 12.57 23.11 29.34
N LEU A 507 11.42 23.79 29.45
CA LEU A 507 11.34 25.24 29.36
C LEU A 507 12.04 25.92 30.52
N ILE A 508 11.78 25.50 31.76
CA ILE A 508 12.40 26.09 32.96
C ILE A 508 13.92 26.00 32.88
N ARG A 509 14.46 24.82 32.54
CA ARG A 509 15.90 24.62 32.41
C ARG A 509 16.51 25.55 31.36
N LYS A 510 15.84 25.72 30.21
CA LYS A 510 16.38 26.56 29.14
C LYS A 510 16.27 28.06 29.45
N TYR A 511 15.20 28.50 30.10
CA TYR A 511 15.07 29.89 30.55
C TYR A 511 16.06 30.24 31.66
N GLN A 512 16.47 29.27 32.48
CA GLN A 512 17.57 29.45 33.44
C GLN A 512 18.91 29.65 32.76
N GLU A 513 19.21 28.87 31.71
CA GLU A 513 20.43 29.02 30.92
C GLU A 513 20.52 30.41 30.24
N ILE A 514 19.39 31.06 29.98
CA ILE A 514 19.29 32.37 29.28
C ILE A 514 19.03 33.52 30.28
N GLU A 515 18.94 33.23 31.59
CA GLU A 515 18.67 34.19 32.68
C GLU A 515 17.35 34.99 32.55
N GLU A 516 16.34 34.45 31.85
CA GLU A 516 15.03 35.11 31.66
C GLU A 516 14.01 34.74 32.76
N VAL A 517 14.17 35.34 33.94
CA VAL A 517 13.36 35.05 35.14
C VAL A 517 11.85 35.29 34.95
N ALA A 518 11.46 36.33 34.20
CA ALA A 518 10.05 36.65 33.95
C ALA A 518 9.31 35.54 33.19
N ASN A 519 10.00 34.84 32.29
CA ASN A 519 9.41 33.75 31.51
C ASN A 519 9.29 32.45 32.32
N ILE A 520 10.17 32.24 33.29
CA ILE A 520 10.05 31.13 34.27
C ILE A 520 8.76 31.29 35.08
N HIS A 521 8.47 32.49 35.58
CA HIS A 521 7.23 32.77 36.32
C HIS A 521 5.97 32.52 35.48
N ASN A 522 5.97 32.95 34.22
CA ASN A 522 4.85 32.71 33.33
C ASN A 522 4.59 31.19 33.17
N VAL A 523 5.63 30.41 32.88
CA VAL A 523 5.53 28.94 32.73
C VAL A 523 5.06 28.28 34.04
N LEU A 524 5.56 28.72 35.19
CA LEU A 524 5.17 28.20 36.51
C LEU A 524 3.71 28.55 36.89
N SER A 525 3.19 29.72 36.48
CA SER A 525 1.81 30.12 36.76
C SER A 525 0.75 29.21 36.13
N HIS A 526 1.13 28.44 35.11
CA HIS A 526 0.26 27.51 34.38
C HIS A 526 0.28 26.08 34.97
N ILE A 527 1.09 25.82 36.00
CA ILE A 527 1.14 24.53 36.69
C ILE A 527 -0.08 24.41 37.62
N ARG A 528 -0.99 23.49 37.31
CA ARG A 528 -2.08 23.06 38.21
C ARG A 528 -2.00 21.55 38.41
N PHE A 529 -1.41 21.11 39.52
CA PHE A 529 -1.41 19.69 39.90
C PHE A 529 -2.72 19.30 40.60
N ASN A 530 -3.28 18.14 40.24
CA ASN A 530 -4.41 17.49 40.92
C ASN A 530 -3.95 16.28 41.78
N SER A 531 -2.65 16.11 42.04
CA SER A 531 -2.08 14.92 42.71
C SER A 531 -1.77 15.15 44.19
N ILE A 532 -1.72 14.04 44.95
CA ILE A 532 -1.70 13.93 46.43
C ILE A 532 -0.41 14.48 47.10
N SER A 533 0.59 14.93 46.33
CA SER A 533 1.89 15.40 46.85
C SER A 533 2.38 16.61 46.06
N VAL A 534 2.08 17.81 46.54
CA VAL A 534 2.46 19.08 45.88
C VAL A 534 3.31 19.90 46.84
N LEU A 535 4.50 20.32 46.39
CA LEU A 535 5.39 21.21 47.16
C LEU A 535 5.08 22.66 46.79
N ARG A 536 4.96 23.55 47.79
CA ARG A 536 4.86 24.99 47.54
C ARG A 536 6.25 25.61 47.60
N ILE A 537 6.66 26.27 46.52
CA ILE A 537 7.94 26.98 46.42
C ILE A 537 7.66 28.48 46.36
N SER A 538 8.38 29.26 47.17
CA SER A 538 8.36 30.73 47.14
C SER A 538 9.61 31.26 46.42
N LEU A 539 9.42 31.96 45.30
CA LEU A 539 10.50 32.58 44.52
C LEU A 539 10.60 34.08 44.84
N LEU A 540 11.82 34.60 45.05
CA LEU A 540 12.05 36.05 45.21
C LEU A 540 12.06 36.72 43.83
N LEU A 541 11.22 37.72 43.63
CA LEU A 541 11.32 38.61 42.48
C LEU A 541 12.54 39.52 42.62
N HIS A 542 13.11 39.99 41.50
CA HIS A 542 14.11 41.07 41.51
C HIS A 542 13.57 42.39 42.10
N SER A 543 12.23 42.52 42.22
CA SER A 543 11.54 43.61 42.92
C SER A 543 11.44 43.44 44.44
N GLY A 544 11.82 42.29 45.00
CA GLY A 544 11.73 41.98 46.43
C GLY A 544 10.39 41.40 46.90
N GLU A 545 9.45 41.13 45.99
CA GLU A 545 8.17 40.47 46.30
C GLU A 545 8.29 38.93 46.22
N LEU A 546 7.55 38.20 47.08
CA LEU A 546 7.53 36.74 47.16
C LEU A 546 6.25 36.19 46.53
N GLU A 547 6.35 35.29 45.55
CA GLU A 547 5.21 34.56 44.98
C GLU A 547 5.31 33.05 45.20
N GLU A 548 4.18 32.43 45.58
CA GLU A 548 4.08 30.99 45.87
C GLU A 548 3.58 30.18 44.65
N TYR A 549 4.28 29.10 44.32
CA TYR A 549 3.93 28.18 43.23
C TYR A 549 3.86 26.74 43.70
N GLN A 550 2.97 25.94 43.11
CA GLN A 550 2.78 24.52 43.40
C GLN A 550 3.51 23.65 42.37
N VAL A 551 4.47 22.82 42.79
CA VAL A 551 5.30 21.97 41.90
C VAL A 551 5.48 20.54 42.41
N SER A 552 5.87 19.63 41.51
CA SER A 552 6.20 18.24 41.88
C SER A 552 7.57 18.15 42.57
N PRO A 553 7.83 17.11 43.39
CA PRO A 553 9.15 16.84 43.99
C PRO A 553 10.32 16.82 42.99
N LYS A 554 10.10 16.33 41.76
CA LYS A 554 11.14 16.27 40.73
C LYS A 554 11.44 17.63 40.08
N MET A 555 10.49 18.57 40.13
CA MET A 555 10.65 19.91 39.58
C MET A 555 11.28 20.89 40.57
N VAL A 556 11.27 20.57 41.86
CA VAL A 556 11.94 21.38 42.91
C VAL A 556 13.42 21.50 42.63
N ASP A 557 14.05 20.39 42.19
CA ASP A 557 15.47 20.37 41.87
C ASP A 557 15.85 21.21 40.65
N LEU A 558 14.87 21.60 39.83
CA LEU A 558 15.09 22.41 38.65
C LEU A 558 14.95 23.90 38.95
N CYS A 559 14.38 24.32 40.08
CA CYS A 559 14.12 25.73 40.38
C CYS A 559 15.23 26.41 41.24
N PHE A 560 16.33 25.70 41.53
CA PHE A 560 17.33 26.03 42.57
C PHE A 560 18.03 27.40 42.50
N TYR A 561 17.96 28.15 41.39
CA TYR A 561 18.76 29.36 41.27
C TYR A 561 18.20 30.61 41.98
N ASN A 562 16.94 30.62 42.46
CA ASN A 562 16.34 31.79 43.15
C ASN A 562 15.25 31.44 44.20
N ILE A 563 15.28 30.24 44.78
CA ILE A 563 14.30 29.85 45.81
C ILE A 563 14.70 30.42 47.17
N VAL A 564 13.76 31.09 47.84
CA VAL A 564 13.97 31.67 49.18
C VAL A 564 13.43 30.75 50.26
N THR A 565 12.36 29.99 49.96
CA THR A 565 11.69 29.14 50.96
C THR A 565 10.95 28.01 50.26
N ILE A 566 11.07 26.78 50.77
CA ILE A 566 10.28 25.62 50.34
C ILE A 566 9.39 25.21 51.51
N ASN A 567 8.08 25.24 51.30
CA ASN A 567 7.11 24.78 52.29
C ASN A 567 6.54 23.43 51.86
N ILE A 568 6.79 22.39 52.67
CA ILE A 568 6.28 21.03 52.44
C ILE A 568 4.97 20.86 53.21
N TYR A 569 3.89 20.59 52.49
CA TYR A 569 2.58 20.29 53.07
C TYR A 569 2.22 18.82 52.82
N HIS A 570 1.99 18.06 53.88
CA HIS A 570 1.31 16.76 53.80
C HIS A 570 -0.19 16.98 54.08
N HIS A 571 -1.06 16.37 53.26
CA HIS A 571 -2.50 16.60 53.25
C HIS A 571 -3.22 16.25 54.58
N GLU A 572 -2.53 15.64 55.55
CA GLU A 572 -3.07 15.19 56.84
C GLU A 572 -2.65 16.02 58.06
N THR A 573 -1.77 17.04 57.92
CA THR A 573 -1.36 17.88 59.05
C THR A 573 -1.41 19.36 58.68
N ALA A 574 -2.23 20.14 59.38
CA ALA A 574 -2.43 21.58 59.18
C ALA A 574 -1.24 22.47 59.62
N GLU A 575 -0.10 21.87 59.99
CA GLU A 575 1.12 22.60 60.33
C GLU A 575 2.15 22.50 59.18
N PRO A 576 2.53 23.61 58.54
CA PRO A 576 3.62 23.63 57.57
C PRO A 576 4.95 23.26 58.23
N ARG A 577 5.74 22.37 57.62
CA ARG A 577 7.18 22.36 57.84
C ARG A 577 7.81 23.35 56.86
N SER A 578 8.08 24.56 57.34
CA SER A 578 8.81 25.58 56.59
C SER A 578 10.30 25.29 56.66
N PHE A 579 10.93 25.01 55.50
CA PHE A 579 12.38 24.98 55.39
C PHE A 579 12.83 26.27 54.71
N THR A 580 13.35 27.20 55.51
CA THR A 580 14.06 28.38 55.00
C THR A 580 15.48 27.94 54.70
N VAL A 581 15.80 27.74 53.42
CA VAL A 581 17.17 27.46 53.00
C VAL A 581 17.64 28.64 52.15
N SER A 582 18.47 29.50 52.73
CA SER A 582 19.12 30.58 51.99
C SER A 582 20.38 30.04 51.31
N TRP A 583 20.33 29.79 50.00
CA TRP A 583 21.52 29.48 49.22
C TRP A 583 22.09 30.78 48.66
N THR A 584 23.14 31.32 49.27
CA THR A 584 24.00 32.31 48.61
C THR A 584 25.07 31.57 47.82
N LYS A 585 25.05 31.74 46.49
CA LYS A 585 25.93 31.34 45.35
C LYS A 585 27.17 30.44 45.50
N HIS A 586 27.70 30.12 46.68
CA HIS A 586 28.86 29.27 46.90
C HIS A 586 28.67 28.41 48.16
N GLU A 587 28.16 27.20 47.98
CA GLU A 587 28.61 26.00 48.69
C GLU A 587 27.89 24.79 48.09
N VAL A 588 28.62 24.06 47.24
CA VAL A 588 28.25 22.73 46.75
C VAL A 588 29.02 21.74 47.61
N VAL A 589 28.31 20.97 48.45
CA VAL A 589 28.60 19.55 48.74
C VAL A 589 27.27 18.82 48.89
#